data_AF-A0A2T3WD62-F1
#
_entry.id   AF-A0A2T3WD62-F1
#
_cell.length_a   1.000
_cell.length_b   1.000
_cell.length_c   1.000
_cell.angle_alpha   90.00
_cell.angle_beta   90.00
_cell.angle_gamma   90.00
#
_symmetry.space_group_name_H-M   'P 1'
#
loop_
_entity.id
_entity.type
_entity.pdbx_description
1 polymer ?
#
loop_
_entity_poly.entity_id
_entity_poly.type
_entity_poly.pdbx_seq_one_letter_code
_entity_poly.pdbx_strand_id
1 'polypeptide(L)'
;MTQTAQTDAQVLVPLTTPEEVDQFLQDYPLAAVFKAGTCHKTMQGFGVLETFLQRFELPVGYIRVVDWRPASNHVAQLTGIMHHSPQLILFQAGEPQFEVNNWDITPQALAPVFQAHVPPRAEAGSVATDDNVEPYRRLMRAFLDGALSEWAFQDQYVNLFRDDASLRSQREFDLLSRLFGDPDAYHGGLHQLGAPQARGDLKERVQALLTELG
;
A
#
# COMPACT_ATOMS: atom_id res chain seq x y z
N MET A 1 -4.26 -7.35 38.18
CA MET A 1 -4.41 -6.10 37.41
C MET A 1 -3.27 -6.07 36.42
N THR A 2 -3.55 -6.38 35.17
CA THR A 2 -2.61 -6.13 34.07
C THR A 2 -3.44 -5.83 32.84
N GLN A 3 -3.10 -4.69 32.28
CA GLN A 3 -3.78 -3.86 31.33
C GLN A 3 -3.65 -4.48 29.93
N THR A 4 -4.74 -5.00 29.36
CA THR A 4 -4.88 -5.23 27.91
C THR A 4 -5.91 -4.23 27.38
N ALA A 5 -5.55 -2.96 27.47
CA ALA A 5 -6.23 -1.89 26.77
C ALA A 5 -5.18 -1.29 25.84
N GLN A 6 -5.07 -1.88 24.65
CA GLN A 6 -4.42 -1.33 23.45
C GLN A 6 -4.35 -2.47 22.43
N THR A 7 -5.14 -2.42 21.37
CA THR A 7 -4.66 -2.19 19.99
C THR A 7 -5.89 -2.18 19.07
N ASP A 8 -6.59 -1.04 18.96
CA ASP A 8 -7.63 -0.84 17.92
C ASP A 8 -7.04 -0.71 16.51
N ALA A 9 -5.70 -0.66 16.40
CA ALA A 9 -5.00 -0.47 15.15
C ALA A 9 -4.61 -1.81 14.51
N GLN A 10 -4.83 -1.91 13.20
CA GLN A 10 -4.34 -3.01 12.38
C GLN A 10 -2.81 -3.14 12.50
N VAL A 11 -2.32 -4.34 12.81
CA VAL A 11 -0.87 -4.62 12.84
C VAL A 11 -0.36 -4.70 11.41
N LEU A 12 0.41 -3.69 11.00
CA LEU A 12 1.16 -3.64 9.75
C LEU A 12 2.65 -3.51 10.06
N VAL A 13 3.45 -4.49 9.65
CA VAL A 13 4.87 -4.56 10.01
C VAL A 13 5.73 -4.63 8.75
N PRO A 14 6.69 -3.71 8.53
CA PRO A 14 7.68 -3.87 7.46
C PRO A 14 8.58 -5.07 7.78
N LEU A 15 8.74 -5.96 6.80
CA LEU A 15 9.65 -7.11 6.87
C LEU A 15 10.79 -6.88 5.88
N THR A 16 11.92 -6.41 6.39
CA THR A 16 13.07 -5.94 5.63
C THR A 16 14.16 -7.01 5.49
N THR A 17 14.25 -7.93 6.45
CA THR A 17 15.22 -9.06 6.43
C THR A 17 14.54 -10.44 6.53
N PRO A 18 15.25 -11.53 6.15
CA PRO A 18 14.76 -12.89 6.36
C PRO A 18 14.41 -13.21 7.82
N GLU A 19 15.21 -12.74 8.77
CA GLU A 19 15.02 -12.99 10.19
C GLU A 19 13.73 -12.34 10.73
N GLU A 20 13.41 -11.15 10.23
CA GLU A 20 12.16 -10.46 10.56
C GLU A 20 10.93 -11.23 10.04
N VAL A 21 11.03 -11.90 8.88
CA VAL A 21 9.97 -12.78 8.36
C VAL A 21 9.77 -13.97 9.32
N ASP A 22 10.85 -14.63 9.70
CA ASP A 22 10.78 -15.79 10.61
C ASP A 22 10.19 -15.40 11.96
N GLN A 23 10.65 -14.28 12.53
CA GLN A 23 10.16 -13.77 13.80
C GLN A 23 8.68 -13.40 13.71
N PHE A 24 8.26 -12.69 12.65
CA PHE A 24 6.87 -12.30 12.46
C PHE A 24 5.94 -13.52 12.37
N LEU A 25 6.31 -14.55 11.62
CA LEU A 25 5.49 -15.77 11.50
C LEU A 25 5.47 -16.61 12.78
N GLN A 26 6.48 -16.49 13.65
CA GLN A 26 6.49 -17.10 14.97
C GLN A 26 5.60 -16.33 15.97
N ASP A 27 5.68 -15.00 15.97
CA ASP A 27 4.93 -14.13 16.88
C ASP A 27 3.43 -14.12 16.56
N TYR A 28 3.07 -14.30 15.29
CA TYR A 28 1.70 -14.31 14.81
C TYR A 28 1.33 -15.64 14.15
N PRO A 29 0.78 -16.61 14.91
CA PRO A 29 0.36 -17.91 14.39
C PRO A 29 -0.73 -17.83 13.31
N LEU A 30 -1.45 -16.71 13.19
CA LEU A 30 -2.33 -16.41 12.07
C LEU A 30 -1.96 -15.03 11.56
N ALA A 31 -1.37 -14.97 10.37
CA ALA A 31 -0.86 -13.73 9.79
C ALA A 31 -0.88 -13.81 8.27
N ALA A 32 -0.70 -12.67 7.61
CA ALA A 32 -0.40 -12.66 6.18
C ALA A 32 0.90 -11.93 5.87
N VAL A 33 1.54 -12.33 4.77
CA VAL A 33 2.64 -11.57 4.17
C VAL A 33 2.18 -10.99 2.84
N PHE A 34 2.30 -9.67 2.70
CA PHE A 34 2.01 -8.94 1.46
C PHE A 34 3.30 -8.47 0.80
N LYS A 35 3.64 -9.04 -0.35
CA LYS A 35 4.78 -8.62 -1.16
C LYS A 35 4.33 -7.51 -2.11
N ALA A 36 4.88 -6.33 -1.92
CA ALA A 36 4.50 -5.09 -2.59
C ALA A 36 5.54 -4.67 -3.64
N GLY A 37 5.07 -4.42 -4.86
CA GLY A 37 5.86 -3.82 -5.93
C GLY A 37 5.60 -2.32 -6.02
N THR A 38 6.04 -1.71 -7.12
CA THR A 38 5.90 -0.27 -7.36
C THR A 38 4.81 0.08 -8.38
N CYS A 39 4.05 -0.91 -8.87
CA CYS A 39 3.07 -0.70 -9.93
C CYS A 39 1.65 -0.50 -9.38
N HIS A 40 0.78 0.14 -10.16
CA HIS A 40 -0.64 0.35 -9.82
C HIS A 40 -1.39 -0.92 -9.35
N LYS A 41 -1.01 -2.11 -9.84
CA LYS A 41 -1.60 -3.38 -9.38
C LYS A 41 -1.39 -3.60 -7.90
N THR A 42 -0.21 -3.23 -7.38
CA THR A 42 0.09 -3.33 -5.94
C THR A 42 -0.82 -2.43 -5.12
N MET A 43 -1.04 -1.20 -5.59
CA MET A 43 -1.93 -0.26 -4.92
C MET A 43 -3.37 -0.77 -4.89
N GLN A 44 -3.87 -1.28 -6.02
CA GLN A 44 -5.21 -1.87 -6.09
C GLN A 44 -5.35 -3.11 -5.21
N GLY A 45 -4.37 -4.02 -5.25
CA GLY A 45 -4.40 -5.24 -4.43
C GLY A 45 -4.34 -4.93 -2.93
N PHE A 46 -3.52 -3.95 -2.53
CA PHE A 46 -3.46 -3.49 -1.16
C PHE A 46 -4.76 -2.80 -0.73
N GLY A 47 -5.36 -1.97 -1.59
CA GLY A 47 -6.65 -1.34 -1.32
C GLY A 47 -7.76 -2.37 -1.09
N VAL A 48 -7.80 -3.46 -1.88
CA VAL A 48 -8.71 -4.58 -1.62
C VAL A 48 -8.43 -5.18 -0.24
N LEU A 49 -7.17 -5.51 0.08
CA LEU A 49 -6.79 -6.07 1.37
C LEU A 49 -7.20 -5.16 2.54
N GLU A 50 -6.99 -3.85 2.45
CA GLU A 50 -7.38 -2.89 3.48
C GLU A 50 -8.87 -2.95 3.82
N THR A 51 -9.75 -3.10 2.81
CA THR A 51 -11.20 -3.22 3.08
C THR A 51 -11.54 -4.44 3.94
N PHE A 52 -10.74 -5.51 3.86
CA PHE A 52 -10.87 -6.66 4.74
C PHE A 52 -10.27 -6.39 6.11
N LEU A 53 -9.10 -5.77 6.18
CA LEU A 53 -8.44 -5.43 7.45
C LEU A 53 -9.26 -4.44 8.32
N GLN A 54 -10.16 -3.65 7.73
CA GLN A 54 -11.14 -2.85 8.47
C GLN A 54 -12.19 -3.68 9.20
N ARG A 55 -12.43 -4.93 8.78
CA ARG A 55 -13.50 -5.81 9.25
C ARG A 55 -13.01 -7.08 9.92
N PHE A 56 -11.75 -7.44 9.70
CA PHE A 56 -11.12 -8.65 10.21
C PHE A 56 -9.79 -8.31 10.90
N GLU A 57 -9.46 -9.05 11.96
CA GLU A 57 -8.17 -8.92 12.66
C GLU A 57 -7.16 -9.91 12.06
N LEU A 58 -6.18 -9.40 11.31
CA LEU A 58 -5.12 -10.21 10.72
C LEU A 58 -3.80 -9.44 10.66
N PRO A 59 -2.79 -9.72 11.50
CA PRO A 59 -1.47 -9.13 11.36
C PRO A 59 -0.93 -9.30 9.95
N VAL A 60 -0.47 -8.21 9.32
CA VAL A 60 0.11 -8.23 7.98
C VAL A 60 1.54 -7.74 8.01
N GLY A 61 2.47 -8.63 7.69
CA GLY A 61 3.83 -8.29 7.37
C GLY A 61 3.93 -7.87 5.91
N TYR A 62 4.61 -6.79 5.58
CA TYR A 62 4.76 -6.37 4.19
C TYR A 62 6.20 -6.25 3.76
N ILE A 63 6.44 -6.56 2.48
CA ILE A 63 7.78 -6.55 1.89
C ILE A 63 7.77 -5.67 0.65
N ARG A 64 8.53 -4.58 0.65
CA ARG A 64 8.83 -3.80 -0.56
C ARG A 64 9.83 -4.56 -1.41
N VAL A 65 9.36 -5.26 -2.43
CA VAL A 65 10.17 -6.29 -3.13
C VAL A 65 11.36 -5.72 -3.90
N VAL A 66 11.31 -4.44 -4.27
CA VAL A 66 12.43 -3.74 -4.92
C VAL A 66 13.56 -3.49 -3.92
N ASP A 67 13.21 -3.12 -2.69
CA ASP A 67 14.17 -2.70 -1.66
C ASP A 67 14.62 -3.87 -0.78
N TRP A 68 13.74 -4.82 -0.51
CA TRP A 68 13.92 -5.91 0.48
C TRP A 68 13.85 -7.29 -0.18
N ARG A 69 14.55 -7.44 -1.32
CA ARG A 69 14.65 -8.71 -2.06
C ARG A 69 15.03 -9.91 -1.19
N PRO A 70 15.98 -9.82 -0.24
CA PRO A 70 16.31 -10.95 0.63
C PRO A 70 15.11 -11.49 1.43
N ALA A 71 14.31 -10.62 2.05
CA ALA A 71 13.10 -11.01 2.76
C ALA A 71 12.06 -11.66 1.82
N SER A 72 11.85 -11.07 0.64
CA SER A 72 10.92 -11.61 -0.37
C SER A 72 11.31 -13.01 -0.86
N ASN A 73 12.60 -13.22 -1.11
CA ASN A 73 13.17 -14.49 -1.53
C ASN A 73 13.08 -15.54 -0.42
N HIS A 74 13.31 -15.13 0.83
CA HIS A 74 13.17 -16.02 1.99
C HIS A 74 11.75 -16.58 2.10
N VAL A 75 10.72 -15.75 1.97
CA VAL A 75 9.32 -16.22 1.94
C VAL A 75 9.08 -17.23 0.82
N ALA A 76 9.66 -17.01 -0.37
CA ALA A 76 9.54 -17.96 -1.49
C ALA A 76 10.25 -19.30 -1.20
N GLN A 77 11.38 -19.28 -0.50
CA GLN A 77 12.11 -20.49 -0.08
C GLN A 77 11.35 -21.25 1.02
N LEU A 78 10.86 -20.54 2.04
CA LEU A 78 10.09 -21.13 3.14
C LEU A 78 8.82 -21.84 2.66
N THR A 79 8.10 -21.20 1.73
CA THR A 79 6.78 -21.69 1.27
C THR A 79 6.87 -22.61 0.06
N GLY A 80 7.98 -22.56 -0.69
CA GLY A 80 8.07 -23.15 -2.03
C GLY A 80 7.20 -22.43 -3.09
N ILE A 81 6.54 -21.32 -2.74
CA ILE A 81 5.68 -20.57 -3.65
C ILE A 81 6.53 -19.57 -4.44
N MET A 82 6.33 -19.56 -5.76
CA MET A 82 7.04 -18.63 -6.65
C MET A 82 6.74 -17.17 -6.28
N HIS A 83 7.78 -16.34 -6.35
CA HIS A 83 7.65 -14.92 -6.10
C HIS A 83 6.77 -14.23 -7.16
N HIS A 84 5.75 -13.52 -6.69
CA HIS A 84 4.95 -12.58 -7.49
C HIS A 84 4.85 -11.22 -6.78
N SER A 85 4.40 -10.19 -7.51
CA SER A 85 4.19 -8.85 -6.98
C SER A 85 3.10 -8.10 -7.75
N PRO A 86 2.01 -7.65 -7.10
CA PRO A 86 1.68 -7.92 -5.70
C PRO A 86 1.42 -9.41 -5.43
N GLN A 87 1.64 -9.85 -4.21
CA GLN A 87 1.32 -11.21 -3.75
C GLN A 87 0.91 -11.18 -2.28
N LEU A 88 -0.20 -11.82 -1.93
CA LEU A 88 -0.68 -12.03 -0.57
C LEU A 88 -0.61 -13.51 -0.25
N ILE A 89 0.03 -13.87 0.86
CA ILE A 89 0.06 -15.24 1.38
C ILE A 89 -0.47 -15.22 2.81
N LEU A 90 -1.50 -16.02 3.08
CA LEU A 90 -2.02 -16.25 4.43
C LEU A 90 -1.27 -17.43 5.05
N PHE A 91 -0.84 -17.27 6.30
CA PHE A 91 -0.13 -18.27 7.08
C PHE A 91 -0.95 -18.69 8.29
N GLN A 92 -0.88 -19.99 8.62
CA GLN A 92 -1.37 -20.54 9.87
C GLN A 92 -0.28 -21.44 10.47
N ALA A 93 0.14 -21.13 11.70
CA ALA A 93 1.23 -21.79 12.40
C ALA A 93 2.52 -21.89 11.55
N GLY A 94 2.85 -20.82 10.82
CA GLY A 94 4.02 -20.75 9.95
C GLY A 94 3.85 -21.41 8.57
N GLU A 95 2.75 -22.14 8.34
CA GLU A 95 2.50 -22.85 7.07
C GLU A 95 1.59 -22.03 6.14
N PRO A 96 1.89 -21.93 4.83
CA PRO A 96 1.07 -21.20 3.87
C PRO A 96 -0.27 -21.93 3.64
N GLN A 97 -1.39 -21.24 3.91
CA GLN A 97 -2.74 -21.79 3.75
C GLN A 97 -3.44 -21.30 2.49
N PHE A 98 -3.10 -20.10 2.03
CA PHE A 98 -3.71 -19.48 0.87
C PHE A 98 -2.73 -18.51 0.22
N GLU A 99 -2.76 -18.43 -1.11
CA GLU A 99 -2.00 -17.46 -1.88
C GLU A 99 -2.86 -16.88 -2.99
N VAL A 100 -2.66 -15.59 -3.25
CA VAL A 100 -3.23 -14.88 -4.38
C VAL A 100 -2.29 -13.74 -4.79
N ASN A 101 -2.24 -13.42 -6.07
CA ASN A 101 -1.28 -12.45 -6.60
C ASN A 101 -1.85 -11.63 -7.76
N ASN A 102 -1.11 -10.60 -8.18
CA ASN A 102 -1.42 -9.76 -9.33
C ASN A 102 -2.88 -9.25 -9.33
N TRP A 103 -3.64 -9.59 -10.38
CA TRP A 103 -5.01 -9.17 -10.59
C TRP A 103 -6.03 -10.04 -9.85
N ASP A 104 -5.60 -11.18 -9.30
CA ASP A 104 -6.49 -12.11 -8.62
C ASP A 104 -6.78 -11.66 -7.18
N ILE A 105 -6.04 -10.67 -6.67
CA ILE A 105 -6.30 -10.02 -5.36
C ILE A 105 -7.59 -9.20 -5.47
N THR A 106 -8.71 -9.88 -5.30
CA THR A 106 -10.07 -9.35 -5.49
C THR A 106 -10.93 -9.63 -4.26
N PRO A 107 -12.00 -8.85 -4.04
CA PRO A 107 -12.94 -9.14 -2.95
C PRO A 107 -13.54 -10.55 -3.03
N GLN A 108 -13.77 -11.06 -4.23
CA GLN A 108 -14.33 -12.40 -4.46
C GLN A 108 -13.35 -13.50 -4.06
N ALA A 109 -12.05 -13.30 -4.30
CA ALA A 109 -11.01 -14.25 -3.88
C ALA A 109 -10.76 -14.20 -2.37
N LEU A 110 -10.72 -13.00 -1.77
CA LEU A 110 -10.41 -12.85 -0.34
C LEU A 110 -11.58 -13.17 0.58
N ALA A 111 -12.82 -12.86 0.18
CA ALA A 111 -14.00 -13.03 1.05
C ALA A 111 -14.17 -14.42 1.66
N PRO A 112 -14.15 -15.54 0.89
CA PRO A 112 -14.33 -16.86 1.49
C PRO A 112 -13.19 -17.20 2.45
N VAL A 113 -11.96 -16.79 2.15
CA VAL A 113 -10.78 -17.08 2.98
C VAL A 113 -10.86 -16.30 4.30
N PHE A 114 -11.13 -15.00 4.25
CA PHE A 114 -11.26 -14.18 5.44
C PHE A 114 -12.41 -14.63 6.33
N GLN A 115 -13.58 -14.93 5.75
CA GLN A 115 -14.73 -15.42 6.52
C GLN A 115 -14.48 -16.77 7.20
N ALA A 116 -13.70 -17.65 6.57
CA ALA A 116 -13.44 -18.99 7.08
C ALA A 116 -12.30 -19.01 8.12
N HIS A 117 -11.27 -18.18 7.94
CA HIS A 117 -10.00 -18.32 8.67
C HIS A 117 -9.63 -17.14 9.53
N VAL A 118 -10.21 -15.95 9.31
CA VAL A 118 -9.79 -14.73 9.97
C VAL A 118 -10.89 -14.23 10.92
N PRO A 119 -10.58 -13.96 12.19
CA PRO A 119 -11.58 -13.47 13.13
C PRO A 119 -12.09 -12.08 12.73
N PRO A 120 -13.41 -11.82 12.82
CA PRO A 120 -13.94 -10.48 12.58
C PRO A 120 -13.52 -9.52 13.70
N ARG A 121 -13.36 -8.23 13.36
CA ARG A 121 -13.15 -7.17 14.35
C ARG A 121 -14.42 -6.93 15.16
N ALA A 122 -14.25 -6.54 16.43
CA ALA A 122 -15.35 -6.09 17.26
C ALA A 122 -15.89 -4.71 16.82
N GLU A 123 -15.00 -3.82 16.35
CA GLU A 123 -15.35 -2.50 15.77
C GLU A 123 -14.53 -2.23 14.50
N ALA A 124 -15.07 -1.39 13.59
CA ALA A 124 -14.38 -1.03 12.35
C ALA A 124 -13.18 -0.12 12.68
N GLY A 125 -11.97 -0.67 12.59
CA GLY A 125 -10.72 0.04 12.90
C GLY A 125 -10.09 0.72 11.67
N SER A 126 -9.27 1.74 11.91
CA SER A 126 -8.42 2.37 10.88
C SER A 126 -7.13 1.59 10.70
N VAL A 127 -6.73 1.37 9.44
CA VAL A 127 -5.42 0.82 9.10
C VAL A 127 -4.41 1.98 9.14
N ALA A 128 -3.44 1.93 10.05
CA ALA A 128 -2.45 3.00 10.21
C ALA A 128 -1.30 2.79 9.20
N THR A 129 -1.29 3.58 8.12
CA THR A 129 -0.15 3.74 7.21
C THR A 129 0.60 5.02 7.60
N ASP A 130 1.48 4.97 8.59
CA ASP A 130 2.17 6.17 9.08
C ASP A 130 2.93 6.91 7.96
N ASP A 131 2.61 8.21 7.83
CA ASP A 131 3.29 9.33 7.15
C ASP A 131 3.92 9.13 5.75
N ASN A 132 3.40 8.20 4.95
CA ASN A 132 3.84 7.97 3.56
C ASN A 132 3.56 9.17 2.63
N VAL A 133 2.78 10.17 3.07
CA VAL A 133 2.34 11.31 2.25
C VAL A 133 3.20 12.58 2.39
N GLU A 134 4.07 12.69 3.41
CA GLU A 134 4.87 13.91 3.63
C GLU A 134 5.78 14.31 2.44
N PRO A 135 6.42 13.37 1.70
CA PRO A 135 7.17 13.73 0.49
C PRO A 135 6.32 14.49 -0.54
N TYR A 136 5.04 14.13 -0.69
CA TYR A 136 4.10 14.84 -1.56
C TYR A 136 3.73 16.20 -0.99
N ARG A 137 3.44 16.29 0.31
CA ARG A 137 3.09 17.56 0.97
C ARG A 137 4.22 18.59 0.83
N ARG A 138 5.48 18.15 0.96
CA ARG A 138 6.65 19.02 0.74
C ARG A 138 6.72 19.56 -0.69
N LEU A 139 6.50 18.72 -1.71
CA LEU A 139 6.47 19.17 -3.11
C LEU A 139 5.34 20.16 -3.37
N MET A 140 4.16 19.89 -2.82
CA MET A 140 2.99 20.78 -2.94
C MET A 140 3.24 22.15 -2.31
N ARG A 141 3.78 22.20 -1.10
CA ARG A 141 4.16 23.47 -0.44
C ARG A 141 5.19 24.25 -1.26
N ALA A 142 6.25 23.58 -1.75
CA ALA A 142 7.27 24.22 -2.59
C ALA A 142 6.71 24.80 -3.91
N PHE A 143 5.72 24.16 -4.52
CA PHE A 143 5.02 24.70 -5.68
C PHE A 143 4.14 25.90 -5.34
N LEU A 144 3.36 25.82 -4.25
CA LEU A 144 2.50 26.92 -3.81
C LEU A 144 3.30 28.17 -3.43
N ASP A 145 4.45 27.99 -2.78
CA ASP A 145 5.39 29.05 -2.39
C ASP A 145 6.17 29.63 -3.59
N GLY A 146 6.02 29.07 -4.78
CA GLY A 146 6.70 29.51 -6.00
C GLY A 146 8.17 29.09 -6.11
N ALA A 147 8.65 28.21 -5.22
CA ALA A 147 9.99 27.63 -5.29
C ALA A 147 10.14 26.60 -6.43
N LEU A 148 9.03 26.03 -6.90
CA LEU A 148 8.97 25.16 -8.09
C LEU A 148 8.12 25.79 -9.19
N SER A 149 8.57 25.67 -10.44
CA SER A 149 7.72 25.94 -11.60
C SER A 149 6.67 24.83 -11.76
N GLU A 150 5.58 25.13 -12.47
CA GLU A 150 4.53 24.15 -12.77
C GLU A 150 5.08 22.89 -13.44
N TRP A 151 5.97 23.05 -14.43
CA TRP A 151 6.61 21.92 -15.11
C TRP A 151 7.48 21.09 -14.14
N ALA A 152 8.31 21.75 -13.32
CA ALA A 152 9.18 21.06 -12.38
C ALA A 152 8.39 20.33 -11.29
N PHE A 153 7.29 20.93 -10.81
CA PHE A 153 6.38 20.30 -9.88
C PHE A 153 5.72 19.06 -10.48
N GLN A 154 5.17 19.17 -11.69
CA GLN A 154 4.52 18.05 -12.36
C GLN A 154 5.49 16.88 -12.58
N ASP A 155 6.70 17.15 -13.09
CA ASP A 155 7.70 16.11 -13.34
C ASP A 155 8.12 15.41 -12.04
N GLN A 156 8.48 16.18 -11.00
CA GLN A 156 8.89 15.62 -9.72
C GLN A 156 7.76 14.87 -9.02
N TYR A 157 6.53 15.38 -9.09
CA TYR A 157 5.37 14.71 -8.49
C TYR A 157 5.06 13.39 -9.18
N VAL A 158 5.06 13.36 -10.51
CA VAL A 158 4.77 12.13 -11.28
C VAL A 158 5.88 11.09 -11.08
N ASN A 159 7.15 11.50 -11.09
CA ASN A 159 8.27 10.60 -10.82
C ASN A 159 8.20 10.06 -9.39
N LEU A 160 7.95 10.93 -8.40
CA LEU A 160 7.72 10.50 -7.03
C LEU A 160 6.53 9.54 -6.93
N PHE A 161 5.43 9.81 -7.62
CA PHE A 161 4.25 8.94 -7.58
C PHE A 161 4.53 7.54 -8.14
N ARG A 162 5.27 7.45 -9.24
CA ARG A 162 5.64 6.20 -9.91
C ARG A 162 6.69 5.40 -9.12
N ASP A 163 7.69 6.11 -8.59
CA ASP A 163 8.83 5.47 -7.93
C ASP A 163 8.55 5.21 -6.44
N ASP A 164 7.45 5.77 -5.89
CA ASP A 164 7.03 5.56 -4.51
C ASP A 164 6.48 4.14 -4.30
N ALA A 165 7.34 3.31 -3.70
CA ALA A 165 7.06 1.96 -3.26
C ALA A 165 6.42 1.88 -1.86
N SER A 166 6.00 3.01 -1.27
CA SER A 166 5.28 3.00 0.00
C SER A 166 3.92 2.33 -0.16
N LEU A 167 3.53 1.53 0.85
CA LEU A 167 2.17 1.01 0.94
C LEU A 167 1.25 2.14 1.40
N ARG A 168 0.70 2.86 0.43
CA ARG A 168 -0.33 3.86 0.65
C ARG A 168 -1.69 3.20 0.66
N SER A 169 -2.59 3.71 1.49
CA SER A 169 -3.98 3.28 1.49
C SER A 169 -4.66 3.60 0.16
N GLN A 170 -5.76 2.89 -0.16
CA GLN A 170 -6.58 3.21 -1.34
C GLN A 170 -7.02 4.68 -1.34
N ARG A 171 -7.37 5.21 -0.15
CA ARG A 171 -7.76 6.61 0.00
C ARG A 171 -6.63 7.56 -0.39
N GLU A 172 -5.40 7.30 0.06
CA GLU A 172 -4.23 8.11 -0.28
C GLU A 172 -3.91 8.03 -1.77
N PHE A 173 -3.99 6.84 -2.38
CA PHE A 173 -3.82 6.67 -3.82
C PHE A 173 -4.87 7.47 -4.61
N ASP A 174 -6.15 7.35 -4.24
CA ASP A 174 -7.26 8.07 -4.87
C ASP A 174 -7.11 9.59 -4.71
N LEU A 175 -6.62 10.06 -3.56
CA LEU A 175 -6.35 11.49 -3.34
C LEU A 175 -5.19 11.98 -4.20
N LEU A 176 -4.05 11.31 -4.14
CA LEU A 176 -2.83 11.72 -4.84
C LEU A 176 -2.95 11.61 -6.37
N SER A 177 -3.73 10.65 -6.88
CA SER A 177 -3.99 10.50 -8.31
C SER A 177 -4.90 11.60 -8.89
N ARG A 178 -5.63 12.38 -8.08
CA ARG A 178 -6.50 13.48 -8.58
C ARG A 178 -5.75 14.61 -9.26
N LEU A 179 -4.48 14.85 -8.92
CA LEU A 179 -3.72 15.96 -9.51
C LEU A 179 -3.37 15.67 -10.98
N PHE A 180 -2.84 14.49 -11.25
CA PHE A 180 -2.29 14.18 -12.57
C PHE A 180 -2.93 12.94 -13.23
N GLY A 181 -3.51 12.04 -12.45
CA GLY A 181 -3.99 10.73 -12.88
C GLY A 181 -3.08 9.62 -12.35
N ASP A 182 -3.41 8.37 -12.68
CA ASP A 182 -2.51 7.23 -12.47
C ASP A 182 -1.43 7.24 -13.59
N PRO A 183 -0.14 7.45 -13.25
CA PRO A 183 0.93 7.46 -14.24
C PRO A 183 1.21 6.09 -14.85
N ASP A 184 0.77 4.99 -14.22
CA ASP A 184 0.98 3.63 -14.73
C ASP A 184 -0.22 3.08 -15.52
N ALA A 185 -1.38 3.75 -15.48
CA ALA A 185 -2.57 3.33 -16.23
C ALA A 185 -2.37 3.37 -17.77
N TYR A 186 -1.26 3.98 -18.23
CA TYR A 186 -0.92 4.08 -19.64
C TYR A 186 0.56 3.74 -19.86
N HIS A 187 0.85 2.61 -20.51
CA HIS A 187 2.17 2.26 -21.05
C HIS A 187 2.57 3.17 -22.22
N GLY A 188 2.65 4.49 -21.99
CA GLY A 188 2.73 5.48 -23.06
C GLY A 188 3.34 6.82 -22.66
N GLY A 189 4.26 6.87 -21.69
CA GLY A 189 5.05 8.06 -21.35
C GLY A 189 4.24 9.27 -20.88
N LEU A 190 4.94 10.32 -20.44
CA LEU A 190 4.37 11.59 -19.95
C LEU A 190 3.49 12.34 -20.98
N HIS A 191 3.29 11.81 -22.18
CA HIS A 191 2.67 12.52 -23.31
C HIS A 191 1.14 12.46 -23.38
N GLN A 192 0.46 11.77 -22.46
CA GLN A 192 -1.01 11.71 -22.46
C GLN A 192 -1.67 11.84 -21.08
N LEU A 193 -1.03 12.54 -20.13
CA LEU A 193 -1.81 13.20 -19.08
C LEU A 193 -2.64 14.27 -19.79
N GLY A 194 -3.93 14.00 -20.00
CA GLY A 194 -4.82 14.80 -20.85
C GLY A 194 -4.72 16.32 -20.64
N ALA A 195 -4.98 17.07 -21.72
CA ALA A 195 -4.73 18.49 -21.87
C ALA A 195 -4.90 19.30 -20.56
N PRO A 196 -3.81 19.90 -20.02
CA PRO A 196 -3.81 20.57 -18.71
C PRO A 196 -4.85 21.70 -18.61
N GLN A 197 -5.26 22.28 -19.75
CA GLN A 197 -6.20 23.40 -19.79
C GLN A 197 -7.65 23.04 -19.38
N ALA A 198 -8.03 21.76 -19.38
CA ALA A 198 -9.41 21.34 -19.05
C ALA A 198 -9.65 21.13 -17.54
N ARG A 199 -8.61 21.22 -16.70
CA ARG A 199 -8.69 20.84 -15.28
C ARG A 199 -8.69 22.02 -14.29
N GLY A 200 -8.89 23.26 -14.75
CA GLY A 200 -8.88 24.46 -13.89
C GLY A 200 -7.48 24.84 -13.38
N ASP A 201 -7.40 25.74 -12.39
CA ASP A 201 -6.13 26.23 -11.84
C ASP A 201 -5.41 25.13 -11.03
N LEU A 202 -4.18 24.83 -11.40
CA LEU A 202 -3.36 23.82 -10.73
C LEU A 202 -3.05 24.22 -9.28
N LYS A 203 -2.82 25.50 -8.99
CA LYS A 203 -2.54 25.96 -7.62
C LYS A 203 -3.74 25.75 -6.70
N GLU A 204 -4.95 26.05 -7.18
CA GLU A 204 -6.18 25.82 -6.42
C GLU A 204 -6.37 24.33 -6.11
N ARG A 205 -6.11 23.46 -7.08
CA ARG A 205 -6.19 22.00 -6.91
C ARG A 205 -5.14 21.43 -5.97
N VAL A 206 -3.90 21.94 -6.05
CA VAL A 206 -2.82 21.56 -5.13
C VAL A 206 -3.16 22.00 -3.70
N GLN A 207 -3.70 23.21 -3.53
CA GLN A 207 -4.13 23.71 -2.22
C GLN A 207 -5.28 22.87 -1.62
N ALA A 208 -6.25 22.49 -2.44
CA ALA A 208 -7.36 21.63 -2.03
C ALA A 208 -6.84 20.24 -1.59
N LEU A 209 -5.99 19.60 -2.40
CA LEU A 209 -5.42 18.30 -2.06
C LEU A 209 -4.56 18.36 -0.78
N LEU A 210 -3.72 19.39 -0.64
CA LEU A 210 -2.89 19.56 0.55
C LEU A 210 -3.75 19.68 1.83
N THR A 211 -4.92 20.30 1.73
CA THR A 211 -5.88 20.42 2.84
C THR A 211 -6.53 19.07 3.17
N GLU A 212 -6.84 18.25 2.16
CA GLU A 212 -7.44 16.92 2.35
C GLU A 212 -6.46 15.88 2.91
N LEU A 213 -5.15 16.06 2.68
CA LEU A 213 -4.08 15.18 3.18
C LEU A 213 -3.65 15.48 4.62
N GLY A 214 -4.00 16.67 5.16
CA GLY A 214 -3.63 17.12 6.50
C GLY A 214 -2.14 17.40 6.69
#